data_AF-A0A848GK76-F1
#
_entry.id   AF-A0A848GK76-F1
#
_cell.length_a   1.000
_cell.length_b   1.000
_cell.length_c   1.000
_cell.angle_alpha   90.00
_cell.angle_beta   90.00
_cell.angle_gamma   90.00
#
_symmetry.space_group_name_H-M   'P 1'
#
loop_
_entity.id
_entity.type
_entity.pdbx_description
1 polymer ?
#
loop_
_entity_poly.entity_id
_entity_poly.type
_entity_poly.pdbx_seq_one_letter_code
_entity_poly.pdbx_strand_id
1 'polypeptide(L)'
;MYLDKGTKGLKELARIRNWTPEKFQKSIFAHPDFWTSIRPNTLKVEESKADIEKLITAYKKLYPRFKTPAIYFTIGYIGTGGTTTETEVLIGTEIGASDSTTNSVGLNPFLQSYFKDNKGILHIVAHELSHTQHKGGDMEDKSHTNLLGFCIAEGFCDFMAELLLQHPLKTPYMHYGKEHEKEIWQKFKQDMHGTELKDWLYNGVDLGYFVGYAICKSYYEHATDKAKAIDYMLNLDNEQMAELDKFLAASGYMQ
;
A
#
# COMPACT_ATOMS: atom_id res chain seq x y z
N MET A 1 -29.16 -2.28 9.30
CA MET A 1 -28.61 -1.89 7.99
C MET A 1 -27.19 -2.47 7.84
N TYR A 2 -26.52 -2.37 6.69
CA TYR A 2 -25.18 -2.96 6.45
C TYR A 2 -24.13 -2.49 7.48
N LEU A 3 -24.01 -1.18 7.68
CA LEU A 3 -23.05 -0.58 8.63
C LEU A 3 -23.36 -0.97 10.09
N ASP A 4 -24.63 -0.97 10.51
CA ASP A 4 -25.01 -1.34 11.90
C ASP A 4 -24.63 -2.78 12.24
N LYS A 5 -24.80 -3.69 11.28
CA LYS A 5 -24.51 -5.13 11.41
C LYS A 5 -23.05 -5.46 11.10
N GLY A 6 -22.20 -4.45 10.90
CA GLY A 6 -20.80 -4.62 10.55
C GLY A 6 -20.00 -5.38 11.59
N THR A 7 -19.05 -6.18 11.09
CA THR A 7 -17.96 -6.74 11.91
C THR A 7 -17.07 -5.63 12.45
N LYS A 8 -16.14 -5.98 13.35
CA LYS A 8 -15.18 -5.03 13.91
C LYS A 8 -14.45 -4.23 12.82
N GLY A 9 -13.85 -4.91 11.83
CA GLY A 9 -13.14 -4.23 10.74
C GLY A 9 -14.03 -3.34 9.87
N LEU A 10 -15.29 -3.70 9.61
CA LEU A 10 -16.20 -2.81 8.88
C LEU A 10 -16.46 -1.52 9.67
N LYS A 11 -16.69 -1.63 10.98
CA LYS A 11 -16.92 -0.47 11.85
C LYS A 11 -15.67 0.39 11.96
N GLU A 12 -14.50 -0.23 12.04
CA GLU A 12 -13.23 0.48 12.12
C GLU A 12 -12.93 1.26 10.84
N LEU A 13 -13.06 0.61 9.67
CA LEU A 13 -12.84 1.29 8.40
C LEU A 13 -13.87 2.39 8.16
N ALA A 14 -15.13 2.14 8.53
CA ALA A 14 -16.19 3.14 8.47
C ALA A 14 -15.88 4.38 9.33
N ARG A 15 -15.27 4.18 10.51
CA ARG A 15 -14.83 5.27 11.39
C ARG A 15 -13.68 6.06 10.74
N ILE A 16 -12.61 5.38 10.34
CA ILE A 16 -11.41 6.00 9.75
C ILE A 16 -11.76 6.84 8.52
N ARG A 17 -12.67 6.33 7.67
CA ARG A 17 -13.03 6.98 6.40
C ARG A 17 -14.33 7.79 6.46
N ASN A 18 -14.91 7.98 7.64
CA ASN A 18 -16.15 8.74 7.85
C ASN A 18 -17.31 8.28 6.94
N TRP A 19 -17.59 6.97 6.95
CA TRP A 19 -18.62 6.36 6.12
C TRP A 19 -20.04 6.66 6.64
N THR A 20 -20.96 6.93 5.71
CA THR A 20 -22.38 7.14 6.01
C THR A 20 -23.26 6.37 5.01
N PRO A 21 -24.49 5.96 5.38
CA PRO A 21 -25.41 5.28 4.47
C PRO A 21 -25.65 6.04 3.15
N GLU A 22 -25.68 7.37 3.20
CA GLU A 22 -25.93 8.24 2.04
C GLU A 22 -24.79 8.16 1.02
N LYS A 23 -23.53 8.05 1.47
CA LYS A 23 -22.37 7.87 0.59
C LYS A 23 -22.43 6.54 -0.16
N PHE A 24 -22.85 5.47 0.52
CA PHE A 24 -23.07 4.16 -0.10
C PHE A 24 -24.18 4.22 -1.15
N GLN A 25 -25.33 4.80 -0.79
CA GLN A 25 -26.46 4.92 -1.71
C GLN A 25 -26.08 5.72 -2.96
N LYS A 26 -25.38 6.86 -2.78
CA LYS A 26 -24.88 7.69 -3.88
C LYS A 26 -23.94 6.90 -4.80
N SER A 27 -22.98 6.17 -4.23
CA SER A 27 -22.03 5.38 -5.02
C SER A 27 -22.71 4.24 -5.79
N ILE A 28 -23.67 3.55 -5.17
CA ILE A 28 -24.43 2.47 -5.80
C ILE A 28 -25.24 2.97 -6.99
N PHE A 29 -25.93 4.11 -6.83
CA PHE A 29 -26.75 4.66 -7.91
C PHE A 29 -25.94 5.36 -9.00
N ALA A 30 -24.78 5.93 -8.67
CA ALA A 30 -23.91 6.55 -9.66
C ALA A 30 -23.18 5.53 -10.54
N HIS A 31 -22.88 4.33 -10.01
CA HIS A 31 -22.03 3.34 -10.69
C HIS A 31 -22.62 1.91 -10.69
N PRO A 32 -23.88 1.69 -11.13
CA PRO A 32 -24.53 0.39 -11.05
C PRO A 32 -23.80 -0.71 -11.83
N ASP A 33 -23.20 -0.37 -12.97
CA ASP A 33 -22.45 -1.32 -13.80
C ASP A 33 -21.14 -1.75 -13.12
N PHE A 34 -20.45 -0.82 -12.44
CA PHE A 34 -19.30 -1.16 -11.61
C PHE A 34 -19.70 -2.18 -10.54
N TRP A 35 -20.72 -1.90 -9.74
CA TRP A 35 -21.16 -2.77 -8.65
C TRP A 35 -21.62 -4.15 -9.13
N THR A 36 -22.24 -4.21 -10.31
CA THR A 36 -22.61 -5.47 -10.94
C THR A 36 -21.37 -6.26 -11.37
N SER A 37 -20.41 -5.59 -12.02
CA SER A 37 -19.20 -6.23 -12.56
C SER A 37 -18.20 -6.69 -11.49
N ILE A 38 -18.05 -5.96 -10.37
CA ILE A 38 -17.08 -6.29 -9.31
C ILE A 38 -17.56 -7.42 -8.39
N ARG A 39 -18.87 -7.63 -8.31
CA ARG A 39 -19.50 -8.56 -7.35
C ARG A 39 -18.91 -9.98 -7.40
N PRO A 40 -18.75 -10.63 -8.57
CA PRO A 40 -18.14 -11.96 -8.63
C PRO A 40 -16.74 -12.01 -8.02
N ASN A 41 -15.93 -10.97 -8.23
CA ASN A 41 -14.56 -10.92 -7.69
C ASN A 41 -14.56 -10.77 -6.17
N THR A 42 -15.44 -9.91 -5.64
CA THR A 42 -15.55 -9.74 -4.18
C THR A 42 -15.95 -11.04 -3.46
N LEU A 43 -16.77 -11.87 -4.09
CA LEU A 43 -17.20 -13.16 -3.54
C LEU A 43 -16.09 -14.22 -3.56
N LYS A 44 -15.13 -14.11 -4.50
CA LYS A 44 -14.00 -15.03 -4.63
C LYS A 44 -12.84 -14.75 -3.67
N VAL A 45 -12.87 -13.63 -2.93
CA VAL A 45 -11.77 -13.29 -2.00
C VAL A 45 -11.55 -14.36 -0.93
N GLU A 46 -12.59 -15.09 -0.53
CA GLU A 46 -12.47 -16.20 0.41
C GLU A 46 -11.51 -17.30 -0.11
N GLU A 47 -11.43 -17.49 -1.44
CA GLU A 47 -10.54 -18.46 -2.07
C GLU A 47 -9.05 -18.10 -1.85
N SER A 48 -8.75 -16.82 -1.59
CA SER A 48 -7.37 -16.34 -1.34
C SER A 48 -6.87 -16.62 0.08
N LYS A 49 -7.71 -17.16 0.98
CA LYS A 49 -7.36 -17.37 2.39
C LYS A 49 -6.09 -18.19 2.57
N ALA A 50 -5.97 -19.32 1.88
CA ALA A 50 -4.81 -20.19 2.00
C ALA A 50 -3.51 -19.50 1.53
N ASP A 51 -3.59 -18.64 0.52
CA ASP A 51 -2.45 -17.90 0.03
C ASP A 51 -2.08 -16.73 0.95
N ILE A 52 -3.05 -16.09 1.60
CA ILE A 52 -2.81 -15.10 2.66
C ILE A 52 -2.10 -15.75 3.86
N GLU A 53 -2.51 -16.96 4.27
CA GLU A 53 -1.83 -17.71 5.34
C GLU A 53 -0.38 -18.05 4.97
N LYS A 54 -0.12 -18.34 3.68
CA LYS A 54 1.25 -18.51 3.17
C LYS A 54 2.04 -17.21 3.22
N LEU A 55 1.45 -16.06 2.85
CA LEU A 55 2.10 -14.74 2.97
C LEU A 55 2.50 -14.44 4.41
N ILE A 56 1.59 -14.64 5.37
CA ILE A 56 1.87 -14.47 6.81
C ILE A 56 3.02 -15.39 7.26
N THR A 57 3.01 -16.65 6.81
CA THR A 57 4.07 -17.61 7.14
C THR A 57 5.41 -17.21 6.54
N ALA A 58 5.42 -16.70 5.31
CA ALA A 58 6.62 -16.18 4.65
C ALA A 58 7.16 -14.94 5.39
N TYR A 59 6.29 -14.01 5.79
CA TYR A 59 6.68 -12.83 6.55
C TYR A 59 7.34 -13.20 7.87
N LYS A 60 6.75 -14.14 8.64
CA LYS A 60 7.35 -14.63 9.89
C LYS A 60 8.75 -15.22 9.71
N LYS A 61 9.04 -15.82 8.55
CA LYS A 61 10.38 -16.35 8.23
C LYS A 61 11.37 -15.23 7.93
N LEU A 62 10.95 -14.19 7.21
CA LEU A 62 11.78 -13.02 6.90
C LEU A 62 12.04 -12.15 8.15
N TYR A 63 11.04 -12.06 9.03
CA TYR A 63 11.07 -11.22 10.23
C TYR A 63 10.44 -11.96 11.42
N PRO A 64 11.24 -12.66 12.25
CA PRO A 64 10.75 -13.46 13.37
C PRO A 64 9.96 -12.68 14.43
N ARG A 65 10.10 -11.35 14.49
CA ARG A 65 9.34 -10.47 15.41
C ARG A 65 7.97 -10.04 14.84
N PHE A 66 7.57 -10.57 13.68
CA PHE A 66 6.31 -10.25 13.02
C PHE A 66 5.09 -10.48 13.94
N LYS A 67 4.29 -9.44 14.13
CA LYS A 67 3.03 -9.49 14.87
C LYS A 67 1.90 -9.74 13.87
N THR A 68 1.19 -10.85 14.02
CA THR A 68 0.11 -11.19 13.07
C THR A 68 -1.08 -10.26 13.26
N PRO A 69 -1.46 -9.43 12.27
CA PRO A 69 -2.64 -8.58 12.37
C PRO A 69 -3.91 -9.38 12.09
N ALA A 70 -5.05 -8.85 12.54
CA ALA A 70 -6.35 -9.30 12.02
C ALA A 70 -6.54 -8.73 10.61
N ILE A 71 -7.08 -9.52 9.67
CA ILE A 71 -7.31 -9.07 8.30
C ILE A 71 -8.82 -9.05 8.04
N TYR A 72 -9.33 -7.89 7.65
CA TYR A 72 -10.75 -7.68 7.37
C TYR A 72 -10.96 -7.28 5.91
N PHE A 73 -11.89 -7.98 5.27
CA PHE A 73 -12.38 -7.66 3.93
C PHE A 73 -13.75 -7.01 4.07
N THR A 74 -13.88 -5.80 3.54
CA THR A 74 -15.08 -4.96 3.68
C THR A 74 -15.55 -4.47 2.32
N ILE A 75 -16.79 -4.00 2.23
CA ILE A 75 -17.30 -3.35 1.02
C ILE A 75 -17.59 -1.90 1.39
N GLY A 76 -16.86 -0.98 0.77
CA GLY A 76 -17.03 0.46 0.93
C GLY A 76 -17.91 1.08 -0.14
N TYR A 77 -17.63 2.35 -0.43
CA TYR A 77 -18.28 3.11 -1.49
C TYR A 77 -17.30 3.48 -2.63
N ILE A 78 -16.26 2.65 -2.87
CA ILE A 78 -15.18 2.92 -3.82
C ILE A 78 -14.25 4.04 -3.32
N GLY A 79 -13.88 3.98 -2.04
CA GLY A 79 -13.13 5.05 -1.38
C GLY A 79 -11.71 4.72 -0.95
N THR A 80 -11.39 3.44 -0.73
CA THR A 80 -10.09 3.00 -0.18
C THR A 80 -9.81 1.57 -0.64
N GLY A 81 -8.61 1.30 -1.14
CA GLY A 81 -8.19 -0.06 -1.49
C GLY A 81 -7.80 -0.86 -0.25
N GLY A 82 -6.96 -0.25 0.58
CA GLY A 82 -6.48 -0.78 1.83
C GLY A 82 -6.17 0.37 2.79
N THR A 83 -6.04 0.02 4.06
CA THR A 83 -5.48 0.84 5.14
C THR A 83 -5.23 -0.09 6.31
N THR A 84 -4.60 0.40 7.37
CA THR A 84 -4.29 -0.39 8.54
C THR A 84 -4.58 0.37 9.83
N THR A 85 -4.62 -0.37 10.93
CA THR A 85 -4.31 0.15 12.26
C THR A 85 -3.01 -0.51 12.70
N GLU A 86 -2.53 -0.23 13.92
CA GLU A 86 -1.38 -0.95 14.48
C GLU A 86 -1.54 -2.48 14.54
N THR A 87 -2.78 -3.00 14.49
CA THR A 87 -3.05 -4.44 14.68
C THR A 87 -4.00 -5.04 13.64
N GLU A 88 -4.46 -4.26 12.67
CA GLU A 88 -5.50 -4.67 11.72
C GLU A 88 -5.15 -4.21 10.31
N VAL A 89 -5.36 -5.11 9.35
CA VAL A 89 -5.39 -4.78 7.92
C VAL A 89 -6.85 -4.66 7.51
N LEU A 90 -7.23 -3.54 6.91
CA LEU A 90 -8.59 -3.20 6.53
C LEU A 90 -8.66 -2.99 5.00
N ILE A 91 -9.19 -3.97 4.29
CA ILE A 91 -9.27 -3.96 2.83
C ILE A 91 -10.67 -3.53 2.37
N GLY A 92 -10.71 -2.52 1.49
CA GLY A 92 -11.89 -2.18 0.69
C GLY A 92 -11.93 -3.10 -0.53
N THR A 93 -12.65 -4.20 -0.41
CA THR A 93 -12.62 -5.32 -1.34
C THR A 93 -13.11 -4.93 -2.74
N GLU A 94 -13.99 -3.92 -2.86
CA GLU A 94 -14.46 -3.43 -4.15
C GLU A 94 -13.34 -2.80 -5.00
N ILE A 95 -12.26 -2.32 -4.37
CA ILE A 95 -11.06 -1.85 -5.06
C ILE A 95 -9.99 -2.95 -5.04
N GLY A 96 -9.73 -3.58 -3.90
CA GLY A 96 -8.65 -4.58 -3.78
C GLY A 96 -8.83 -5.81 -4.68
N ALA A 97 -10.08 -6.23 -4.95
CA ALA A 97 -10.41 -7.36 -5.81
C ALA A 97 -10.76 -6.97 -7.26
N SER A 98 -10.65 -5.69 -7.62
CA SER A 98 -10.90 -5.25 -9.00
C SER A 98 -9.86 -5.81 -9.95
N ASP A 99 -10.20 -5.95 -11.23
CA ASP A 99 -9.29 -6.33 -12.29
C ASP A 99 -9.72 -5.68 -13.61
N SER A 100 -9.05 -6.04 -14.71
CA SER A 100 -9.34 -5.52 -16.04
C SER A 100 -10.74 -5.84 -16.57
N THR A 101 -11.47 -6.75 -15.92
CA THR A 101 -12.88 -7.09 -16.24
C THR A 101 -13.89 -6.26 -15.45
N THR A 102 -13.44 -5.52 -14.44
CA THR A 102 -14.28 -4.63 -13.64
C THR A 102 -14.63 -3.37 -14.45
N ASN A 103 -15.92 -3.07 -14.58
CA ASN A 103 -16.38 -1.88 -15.29
C ASN A 103 -16.07 -0.62 -14.47
N SER A 104 -15.08 0.14 -14.92
CA SER A 104 -14.64 1.39 -14.29
C SER A 104 -15.13 2.65 -15.01
N VAL A 105 -16.01 2.52 -16.00
CA VAL A 105 -16.54 3.66 -16.75
C VAL A 105 -17.24 4.63 -15.81
N GLY A 106 -16.85 5.90 -15.87
CA GLY A 106 -17.39 6.96 -15.01
C GLY A 106 -16.75 7.07 -13.63
N LEU A 107 -15.82 6.18 -13.28
CA LEU A 107 -14.94 6.38 -12.10
C LEU A 107 -13.82 7.37 -12.44
N ASN A 108 -13.10 7.85 -11.43
CA ASN A 108 -11.95 8.72 -11.67
C ASN A 108 -10.85 7.99 -12.49
N PRO A 109 -10.03 8.72 -13.27
CA PRO A 109 -9.01 8.12 -14.13
C PRO A 109 -8.01 7.23 -13.39
N PHE A 110 -7.69 7.56 -12.15
CA PHE A 110 -6.79 6.77 -11.32
C PHE A 110 -7.34 5.35 -11.09
N LEU A 111 -8.58 5.22 -10.62
CA LEU A 111 -9.21 3.91 -10.42
C LEU A 111 -9.35 3.14 -11.74
N GLN A 112 -9.66 3.83 -12.84
CA GLN A 112 -9.72 3.20 -14.15
C GLN A 112 -8.38 2.60 -14.58
N SER A 113 -7.27 3.28 -14.30
CA SER A 113 -5.93 2.77 -14.56
C SER A 113 -5.58 1.64 -13.58
N TYR A 114 -5.83 1.84 -12.29
CA TYR A 114 -5.55 0.87 -11.24
C TYR A 114 -6.24 -0.48 -11.52
N PHE A 115 -7.52 -0.49 -11.90
CA PHE A 115 -8.25 -1.75 -12.12
C PHE A 115 -7.67 -2.55 -13.29
N LYS A 116 -7.21 -1.89 -14.36
CA LYS A 116 -6.59 -2.57 -15.51
C LYS A 116 -5.33 -3.34 -15.12
N ASP A 117 -4.56 -2.79 -14.21
CA ASP A 117 -3.25 -3.31 -13.82
C ASP A 117 -3.25 -4.03 -12.46
N ASN A 118 -4.37 -4.01 -11.73
CA ASN A 118 -4.45 -4.54 -10.38
C ASN A 118 -4.08 -6.03 -10.38
N LYS A 119 -3.19 -6.41 -9.46
CA LYS A 119 -2.67 -7.78 -9.32
C LYS A 119 -3.53 -8.64 -8.39
N GLY A 120 -4.68 -8.10 -7.97
CA GLY A 120 -5.64 -8.77 -7.11
C GLY A 120 -5.30 -8.67 -5.62
N ILE A 121 -6.10 -9.35 -4.83
CA ILE A 121 -6.17 -9.15 -3.38
C ILE A 121 -4.87 -9.51 -2.63
N LEU A 122 -4.07 -10.44 -3.16
CA LEU A 122 -2.84 -10.88 -2.50
C LEU A 122 -1.77 -9.79 -2.47
N HIS A 123 -1.69 -8.98 -3.53
CA HIS A 123 -0.70 -7.92 -3.60
C HIS A 123 -0.98 -6.83 -2.56
N ILE A 124 -2.22 -6.36 -2.49
CA ILE A 124 -2.60 -5.35 -1.50
C ILE A 124 -2.47 -5.90 -0.08
N VAL A 125 -2.87 -7.15 0.19
CA VAL A 125 -2.66 -7.76 1.51
C VAL A 125 -1.16 -7.82 1.85
N ALA A 126 -0.30 -8.22 0.92
CA ALA A 126 1.14 -8.27 1.16
C ALA A 126 1.73 -6.89 1.48
N HIS A 127 1.27 -5.84 0.79
CA HIS A 127 1.65 -4.45 1.06
C HIS A 127 1.18 -4.00 2.45
N GLU A 128 -0.12 -4.13 2.75
CA GLU A 128 -0.70 -3.66 4.02
C GLU A 128 -0.18 -4.43 5.25
N LEU A 129 0.23 -5.70 5.08
CA LEU A 129 0.88 -6.44 6.17
C LEU A 129 2.11 -5.69 6.70
N SER A 130 2.88 -5.03 5.83
CA SER A 130 4.07 -4.29 6.24
C SER A 130 3.75 -3.00 6.99
N HIS A 131 2.67 -2.30 6.63
CA HIS A 131 2.20 -1.11 7.37
C HIS A 131 1.93 -1.42 8.84
N THR A 132 1.30 -2.56 9.14
CA THR A 132 1.04 -2.98 10.54
C THR A 132 2.31 -3.27 11.36
N GLN A 133 3.47 -3.39 10.71
CA GLN A 133 4.74 -3.67 11.39
C GLN A 133 5.59 -2.43 11.63
N HIS A 134 5.28 -1.30 10.96
CA HIS A 134 6.04 -0.06 11.11
C HIS A 134 5.93 0.49 12.54
N LYS A 135 7.05 1.02 13.03
CA LYS A 135 7.06 1.78 14.27
C LYS A 135 6.19 3.03 14.13
N GLY A 136 5.18 3.14 15.00
CA GLY A 136 4.23 4.25 14.98
C GLY A 136 3.03 4.05 14.04
N GLY A 137 2.80 2.83 13.52
CA GLY A 137 1.60 2.50 12.76
C GLY A 137 1.58 3.05 11.33
N ASP A 138 0.37 3.24 10.80
CA ASP A 138 0.12 3.80 9.48
C ASP A 138 0.51 5.29 9.40
N MET A 139 0.81 5.76 8.19
CA MET A 139 1.29 7.12 7.95
C MET A 139 0.14 8.15 7.84
N GLU A 140 -1.12 7.77 8.16
CA GLU A 140 -2.32 8.56 7.87
C GLU A 140 -2.44 9.86 8.69
N ASP A 141 -1.82 9.94 9.88
CA ASP A 141 -1.88 11.13 10.77
C ASP A 141 -0.54 11.88 10.87
N LYS A 142 0.42 11.60 9.97
CA LYS A 142 1.78 12.15 10.09
C LYS A 142 1.94 13.47 9.37
N SER A 143 1.31 14.52 9.92
CA SER A 143 1.40 15.91 9.42
C SER A 143 2.82 16.49 9.41
N HIS A 144 3.80 15.78 9.99
CA HIS A 144 5.19 16.20 10.09
C HIS A 144 6.16 15.38 9.23
N THR A 145 5.68 14.36 8.51
CA THR A 145 6.53 13.57 7.61
C THR A 145 6.83 14.34 6.32
N ASN A 146 8.10 14.41 5.95
CA ASN A 146 8.53 14.96 4.66
C ASN A 146 8.35 13.93 3.53
N LEU A 147 8.51 14.37 2.29
CA LEU A 147 8.36 13.51 1.11
C LEU A 147 9.23 12.24 1.21
N LEU A 148 10.49 12.35 1.65
CA LEU A 148 11.38 11.20 1.83
C LEU A 148 10.80 10.14 2.76
N GLY A 149 10.28 10.54 3.92
CA GLY A 149 9.72 9.62 4.91
C GLY A 149 8.46 8.92 4.41
N PHE A 150 7.58 9.64 3.69
CA PHE A 150 6.40 9.03 3.06
C PHE A 150 6.80 8.01 1.98
N CYS A 151 7.72 8.40 1.09
CA CYS A 151 8.19 7.50 0.05
C CYS A 151 8.83 6.24 0.62
N ILE A 152 9.70 6.36 1.64
CA ILE A 152 10.32 5.20 2.29
C ILE A 152 9.26 4.28 2.91
N ALA A 153 8.26 4.83 3.62
CA ALA A 153 7.22 4.01 4.24
C ALA A 153 6.41 3.20 3.21
N GLU A 154 5.90 3.85 2.17
CA GLU A 154 5.12 3.20 1.12
C GLU A 154 5.98 2.27 0.25
N GLY A 155 7.18 2.71 -0.10
CA GLY A 155 8.12 1.95 -0.90
C GLY A 155 8.66 0.70 -0.19
N PHE A 156 8.82 0.76 1.14
CA PHE A 156 9.14 -0.42 1.95
C PHE A 156 8.04 -1.47 1.86
N CYS A 157 6.77 -1.05 1.97
CA CYS A 157 5.62 -1.96 1.85
C CYS A 157 5.56 -2.64 0.47
N ASP A 158 5.82 -1.90 -0.61
CA ASP A 158 5.94 -2.46 -1.95
C ASP A 158 7.12 -3.44 -2.06
N PHE A 159 8.26 -3.10 -1.49
CA PHE A 159 9.43 -3.97 -1.52
C PHE A 159 9.19 -5.28 -0.75
N MET A 160 8.57 -5.19 0.42
CA MET A 160 8.17 -6.37 1.18
C MET A 160 7.12 -7.19 0.43
N ALA A 161 6.16 -6.56 -0.25
CA ALA A 161 5.21 -7.27 -1.10
C ALA A 161 5.93 -8.07 -2.20
N GLU A 162 6.94 -7.50 -2.86
CA GLU A 162 7.78 -8.22 -3.82
C GLU A 162 8.47 -9.44 -3.20
N LEU A 163 9.10 -9.28 -2.02
CA LEU A 163 9.80 -10.37 -1.33
C LEU A 163 8.85 -11.51 -0.95
N LEU A 164 7.65 -11.18 -0.46
CA LEU A 164 6.66 -12.16 0.00
C LEU A 164 6.03 -12.92 -1.17
N LEU A 165 5.74 -12.21 -2.25
CA LEU A 165 5.12 -12.77 -3.45
C LEU A 165 6.15 -13.49 -4.36
N GLN A 166 7.44 -13.22 -4.17
CA GLN A 166 8.55 -13.82 -4.92
C GLN A 166 8.48 -13.57 -6.43
N HIS A 167 7.88 -12.45 -6.83
CA HIS A 167 7.88 -12.00 -8.21
C HIS A 167 7.95 -10.47 -8.26
N PRO A 168 8.60 -9.88 -9.30
CA PRO A 168 8.70 -8.44 -9.41
C PRO A 168 7.33 -7.76 -9.41
N LEU A 169 7.25 -6.57 -8.80
CA LEU A 169 6.08 -5.71 -8.96
C LEU A 169 6.00 -5.18 -10.40
N LYS A 170 4.81 -5.31 -10.99
CA LYS A 170 4.53 -4.88 -12.38
C LYS A 170 3.41 -3.84 -12.40
N THR A 171 3.55 -2.82 -11.57
CA THR A 171 2.69 -1.64 -11.58
C THR A 171 3.22 -0.62 -12.60
N PRO A 172 2.37 0.26 -13.16
CA PRO A 172 2.80 1.28 -14.13
C PRO A 172 3.95 2.15 -13.62
N TYR A 173 3.91 2.54 -12.35
CA TYR A 173 4.94 3.39 -11.73
C TYR A 173 6.28 2.69 -11.53
N MET A 174 6.29 1.37 -11.28
CA MET A 174 7.54 0.60 -11.22
C MET A 174 8.18 0.49 -12.61
N HIS A 175 7.37 0.32 -13.65
CA HIS A 175 7.87 0.25 -15.02
C HIS A 175 8.45 1.60 -15.47
N TYR A 176 7.66 2.67 -15.38
CA TYR A 176 8.11 4.02 -15.74
C TYR A 176 9.29 4.48 -14.87
N GLY A 177 9.22 4.23 -13.57
CA GLY A 177 10.26 4.55 -12.60
C GLY A 177 11.61 3.96 -13.00
N LYS A 178 11.63 2.68 -13.39
CA LYS A 178 12.85 1.99 -13.82
C LYS A 178 13.41 2.53 -15.13
N GLU A 179 12.57 2.91 -16.09
CA GLU A 179 13.01 3.46 -17.38
C GLU A 179 13.56 4.89 -17.25
N HIS A 180 13.04 5.66 -16.29
CA HIS A 180 13.38 7.07 -16.07
C HIS A 180 14.13 7.32 -14.75
N GLU A 181 14.75 6.29 -14.19
CA GLU A 181 15.27 6.28 -12.80
C GLU A 181 16.20 7.45 -12.49
N LYS A 182 17.14 7.74 -13.40
CA LYS A 182 18.10 8.84 -13.24
C LYS A 182 17.43 10.21 -13.21
N GLU A 183 16.47 10.44 -14.09
CA GLU A 183 15.76 11.71 -14.22
C GLU A 183 14.88 11.96 -13.00
N ILE A 184 14.14 10.94 -12.59
CA ILE A 184 13.30 10.94 -11.40
C ILE A 184 14.16 11.22 -10.16
N TRP A 185 15.29 10.53 -10.01
CA TRP A 185 16.19 10.75 -8.88
C TRP A 185 16.73 12.18 -8.79
N GLN A 186 17.11 12.80 -9.92
CA GLN A 186 17.59 14.19 -9.90
C GLN A 186 16.52 15.18 -9.45
N LYS A 187 15.25 14.95 -9.83
CA LYS A 187 14.14 15.76 -9.35
C LYS A 187 13.86 15.49 -7.88
N PHE A 188 13.79 14.22 -7.48
CA PHE A 188 13.45 13.81 -6.12
C PHE A 188 14.38 14.43 -5.08
N LYS A 189 15.70 14.45 -5.33
CA LYS A 189 16.67 15.06 -4.41
C LYS A 189 16.39 16.54 -4.08
N GLN A 190 15.74 17.27 -4.98
CA GLN A 190 15.39 18.67 -4.77
C GLN A 190 14.14 18.82 -3.89
N ASP A 191 13.25 17.83 -3.95
CA ASP A 191 11.93 17.87 -3.32
C ASP A 191 11.86 17.10 -1.99
N MET A 192 12.73 16.09 -1.79
CA MET A 192 12.59 15.04 -0.77
C MET A 192 12.50 15.53 0.68
N HIS A 193 13.02 16.72 0.98
CA HIS A 193 12.95 17.32 2.31
C HIS A 193 11.74 18.22 2.54
N GLY A 194 10.96 18.51 1.50
CA GLY A 194 9.71 19.26 1.58
C GLY A 194 8.53 18.41 2.01
N THR A 195 7.38 19.05 2.23
CA THR A 195 6.11 18.41 2.62
C THR A 195 5.10 18.31 1.46
N GLU A 196 5.48 18.74 0.26
CA GLU A 196 4.62 18.66 -0.92
C GLU A 196 4.65 17.23 -1.49
N LEU A 197 3.50 16.58 -1.51
CA LEU A 197 3.37 15.18 -1.93
C LEU A 197 2.72 15.05 -3.30
N LYS A 198 1.96 16.04 -3.77
CA LYS A 198 1.06 15.88 -4.93
C LYS A 198 1.78 15.52 -6.24
N ASP A 199 3.05 15.89 -6.36
CA ASP A 199 3.87 15.62 -7.56
C ASP A 199 4.46 14.20 -7.53
N TRP A 200 4.35 13.50 -6.41
CA TRP A 200 5.03 12.24 -6.12
C TRP A 200 4.09 11.11 -5.69
N LEU A 201 3.01 11.41 -4.97
CA LEU A 201 2.11 10.46 -4.34
C LEU A 201 0.65 10.84 -4.60
N TYR A 202 -0.20 9.82 -4.73
CA TYR A 202 -1.65 9.91 -4.94
C TYR A 202 -2.07 10.73 -6.17
N ASN A 203 -1.23 10.72 -7.20
CA ASN A 203 -1.48 11.40 -8.48
C ASN A 203 -1.68 10.43 -9.64
N GLY A 204 -1.60 9.13 -9.38
CA GLY A 204 -1.81 8.05 -10.32
C GLY A 204 -0.61 7.65 -11.17
N VAL A 205 0.49 8.40 -11.07
CA VAL A 205 1.81 7.94 -11.49
C VAL A 205 2.64 7.52 -10.28
N ASP A 206 2.37 8.06 -9.08
CA ASP A 206 2.83 7.56 -7.77
C ASP A 206 4.34 7.20 -7.70
N LEU A 207 5.18 8.01 -8.36
CA LEU A 207 6.63 7.78 -8.45
C LEU A 207 7.35 7.79 -7.10
N GLY A 208 6.74 8.38 -6.07
CA GLY A 208 7.25 8.31 -4.70
C GLY A 208 7.32 6.86 -4.19
N TYR A 209 6.37 6.00 -4.56
CA TYR A 209 6.41 4.56 -4.23
C TYR A 209 7.64 3.91 -4.87
N PHE A 210 7.90 4.20 -6.15
CA PHE A 210 9.07 3.68 -6.86
C PHE A 210 10.38 4.10 -6.20
N VAL A 211 10.56 5.40 -5.90
CA VAL A 211 11.80 5.90 -5.29
C VAL A 211 12.04 5.26 -3.93
N GLY A 212 11.01 5.22 -3.08
CA GLY A 212 11.11 4.56 -1.77
C GLY A 212 11.42 3.07 -1.88
N TYR A 213 10.78 2.37 -2.80
CA TYR A 213 11.05 0.96 -3.09
C TYR A 213 12.51 0.76 -3.49
N ALA A 214 13.04 1.60 -4.39
CA ALA A 214 14.40 1.48 -4.88
C ALA A 214 15.44 1.72 -3.78
N ILE A 215 15.21 2.72 -2.91
CA ILE A 215 16.04 2.96 -1.72
C ILE A 215 16.03 1.76 -0.77
N CYS A 216 14.83 1.27 -0.40
CA CYS A 216 14.68 0.16 0.53
C CYS A 216 15.30 -1.14 0.00
N LYS A 217 15.06 -1.44 -1.28
CA LYS A 217 15.63 -2.58 -1.97
C LYS A 217 17.15 -2.51 -2.04
N SER A 218 17.70 -1.34 -2.39
CA SER A 218 19.15 -1.14 -2.45
C SER A 218 19.81 -1.36 -1.08
N TYR A 219 19.23 -0.80 -0.01
CA TYR A 219 19.70 -1.05 1.35
C TYR A 219 19.66 -2.54 1.71
N TYR A 220 18.52 -3.20 1.44
CA TYR A 220 18.38 -4.62 1.71
C TYR A 220 19.41 -5.46 0.94
N GLU A 221 19.66 -5.17 -0.33
CA GLU A 221 20.61 -5.89 -1.17
C GLU A 221 22.04 -5.77 -0.66
N HIS A 222 22.46 -4.58 -0.21
CA HIS A 222 23.77 -4.33 0.38
C HIS A 222 23.96 -4.94 1.79
N ALA A 223 22.87 -5.20 2.52
CA ALA A 223 22.96 -5.75 3.87
C ALA A 223 23.44 -7.21 3.89
N THR A 224 24.39 -7.54 4.78
CA THR A 224 24.82 -8.93 5.01
C THR A 224 23.75 -9.74 5.75
N ASP A 225 23.08 -9.12 6.72
CA ASP A 225 22.02 -9.74 7.52
C ASP A 225 20.66 -9.16 7.09
N LYS A 226 19.93 -9.93 6.28
CA LYS A 226 18.65 -9.51 5.70
C LYS A 226 17.55 -9.30 6.75
N ALA A 227 17.54 -10.11 7.80
CA ALA A 227 16.56 -9.97 8.88
C ALA A 227 16.79 -8.66 9.65
N LYS A 228 18.06 -8.31 9.93
CA LYS A 228 18.40 -7.01 10.53
C LYS A 228 18.10 -5.82 9.62
N ALA A 229 18.24 -5.98 8.30
CA ALA A 229 17.89 -4.91 7.36
C ALA A 229 16.39 -4.59 7.40
N ILE A 230 15.54 -5.63 7.39
CA ILE A 230 14.09 -5.49 7.54
C ILE A 230 13.74 -4.89 8.90
N ASP A 231 14.39 -5.38 9.96
CA ASP A 231 14.23 -4.88 11.33
C ASP A 231 14.51 -3.38 11.44
N TYR A 232 15.62 -2.94 10.84
CA TYR A 232 16.02 -1.53 10.81
C TYR A 232 14.99 -0.67 10.07
N MET A 233 14.59 -1.06 8.85
CA MET A 233 13.61 -0.29 8.06
C MET A 233 12.24 -0.20 8.77
N LEU A 234 11.78 -1.28 9.40
CA LEU A 234 10.52 -1.28 10.17
C LEU A 234 10.56 -0.35 11.40
N ASN A 235 11.73 -0.13 11.98
CA ASN A 235 11.92 0.69 13.17
C ASN A 235 12.47 2.10 12.86
N LEU A 236 12.65 2.43 11.59
CA LEU A 236 13.08 3.74 11.14
C LEU A 236 12.03 4.80 11.52
N ASP A 237 12.51 5.92 12.04
CA ASP A 237 11.65 7.05 12.36
C ASP A 237 11.47 7.92 11.11
N ASN A 238 10.35 7.71 10.41
CA ASN A 238 10.04 8.40 9.16
C ASN A 238 9.66 9.88 9.32
N GLU A 239 9.69 10.44 10.54
CA GLU A 239 9.54 11.88 10.78
C GLU A 239 10.88 12.57 11.07
N GLN A 240 11.91 11.81 11.41
CA GLN A 240 13.23 12.35 11.76
C GLN A 240 14.13 12.45 10.54
N MET A 241 14.19 13.64 9.93
CA MET A 241 14.99 13.92 8.73
C MET A 241 16.44 13.43 8.83
N ALA A 242 17.09 13.62 9.99
CA ALA A 242 18.47 13.17 10.19
C ALA A 242 18.63 11.64 10.17
N GLU A 243 17.62 10.87 10.60
CA GLU A 243 17.64 9.41 10.51
C GLU A 243 17.34 8.95 9.07
N LEU A 244 16.42 9.62 8.38
CA LEU A 244 16.13 9.36 6.97
C LEU A 244 17.34 9.61 6.07
N ASP A 245 18.07 10.70 6.27
CA ASP A 245 19.28 11.02 5.49
C ASP A 245 20.40 10.00 5.74
N LYS A 246 20.57 9.54 6.98
CA LYS A 246 21.49 8.45 7.32
C LYS A 246 21.11 7.15 6.64
N PHE A 247 19.82 6.80 6.66
CA PHE A 247 19.32 5.60 6.00
C PHE A 247 19.54 5.67 4.48
N LEU A 248 19.19 6.81 3.85
CA LEU A 248 19.42 7.03 2.43
C LEU A 248 20.91 6.90 2.09
N ALA A 249 21.81 7.48 2.89
CA ALA A 249 23.24 7.32 2.71
C ALA A 249 23.69 5.85 2.88
N ALA A 250 23.16 5.15 3.88
CA ALA A 250 23.48 3.74 4.12
C ALA A 250 22.91 2.79 3.06
N SER A 251 21.85 3.20 2.34
CA SER A 251 21.23 2.39 1.29
C SER A 251 22.16 2.13 0.11
N GLY A 252 23.11 3.03 -0.16
CA GLY A 252 23.95 2.99 -1.36
C GLY A 252 23.18 3.30 -2.65
N TYR A 253 21.92 3.73 -2.55
CA TYR A 253 21.11 4.03 -3.73
C TYR A 253 21.68 5.23 -4.49
N MET A 254 22.03 5.01 -5.76
CA MET A 254 22.52 6.04 -6.69
C MET A 254 23.76 6.81 -6.19
N GLN A 255 24.66 6.11 -5.49
CA GLN A 255 25.99 6.58 -5.09
C GLN A 255 27.09 6.12 -6.05
#